data_AF-A0A4Y2L1D7-F1
#
_entry.id   AF-A0A4Y2L1D7-F1
#
_cell.length_a   1.000
_cell.length_b   1.000
_cell.length_c   1.000
_cell.angle_alpha   90.00
_cell.angle_beta   90.00
_cell.angle_gamma   90.00
#
_symmetry.space_group_name_H-M   'P 1'
#
loop_
_entity.id
_entity.type
_entity.pdbx_description
1 polymer ?
#
loop_
_entity_poly.entity_id
_entity_poly.type
_entity_poly.pdbx_seq_one_letter_code
_entity_poly.pdbx_strand_id
1 'polypeptide(L)'
;MVSNHSLAAICEWDVLEEESYSDHKFVKICINSNISSLSFARFKTAHGGHCKFVNLFKSKVQALRNLISNSSNEEELNETTRTIQLEIPITCKQVYKIKRNPLIPNVTWWNRVLQIKKQELKALARCLQKSRGED
;
A
#
# COMPACT_ATOMS: atom_id res chain seq x y z
N MET A 1 19.87 28.66 -1.61
CA MET A 1 19.23 27.34 -1.87
C MET A 1 19.44 26.50 -0.63
N VAL A 2 18.37 26.10 0.06
CA VAL A 2 18.49 25.29 1.28
C VAL A 2 18.56 23.83 0.86
N SER A 3 19.74 23.24 0.89
CA SER A 3 19.91 21.79 0.71
C SER A 3 19.23 21.09 1.88
N ASN A 4 18.26 20.23 1.59
CA ASN A 4 17.61 19.41 2.61
C ASN A 4 18.63 18.38 3.12
N HIS A 5 19.31 18.71 4.23
CA HIS A 5 20.44 17.94 4.79
C HIS A 5 20.08 16.46 5.04
N SER A 6 18.81 16.17 5.26
CA SER A 6 18.30 14.80 5.47
C SER A 6 18.35 13.93 4.21
N LEU A 7 18.10 14.51 3.03
CA LEU A 7 18.13 13.79 1.76
C LEU A 7 19.56 13.50 1.31
N ALA A 8 20.46 14.48 1.48
CA ALA A 8 21.88 14.29 1.14
C ALA A 8 22.53 13.17 1.97
N ALA A 9 22.08 12.95 3.20
CA ALA A 9 22.60 11.89 4.07
C ALA A 9 22.15 10.47 3.71
N ILE A 10 21.06 10.32 2.93
CA ILE A 10 20.53 9.02 2.50
C ILE A 10 20.64 8.80 0.99
N CYS A 11 21.33 9.69 0.30
CA CYS A 11 21.43 9.72 -1.16
C CYS A 11 22.87 9.41 -1.59
N GLU A 12 23.04 8.32 -2.31
CA GLU A 12 24.29 7.94 -2.97
C GLU A 12 24.15 8.25 -4.47
N TRP A 13 25.22 8.68 -5.14
CA TRP A 13 25.19 8.88 -6.59
C TRP A 13 26.49 8.43 -7.24
N ASP A 14 26.37 7.90 -8.44
CA ASP A 14 27.49 7.43 -9.27
C ASP A 14 27.23 7.79 -10.74
N VAL A 15 28.29 7.94 -11.53
CA VAL A 15 28.18 8.02 -12.99
C VAL A 15 28.22 6.60 -13.56
N LEU A 16 27.16 6.21 -14.28
CA LEU A 16 27.10 4.93 -14.98
C LEU A 16 27.91 5.02 -16.27
N GLU A 17 29.01 4.28 -16.29
CA GLU A 17 29.86 4.08 -17.47
C GLU A 17 29.34 2.92 -18.35
N GLU A 18 28.02 2.82 -18.53
CA GLU A 18 27.45 1.82 -19.44
C GLU A 18 27.75 2.19 -20.89
N GLU A 19 28.33 1.26 -21.66
CA GLU A 19 28.53 1.42 -23.09
C GLU A 19 27.17 1.60 -23.79
N SER A 20 26.92 2.82 -24.26
CA SER A 20 25.72 3.16 -25.02
C SER A 20 26.12 3.90 -26.30
N TYR A 21 25.31 3.76 -27.35
CA TYR A 21 25.48 4.52 -28.60
C TYR A 21 25.07 6.02 -28.46
N SER A 22 24.79 6.46 -27.24
CA SER A 22 24.48 7.85 -26.89
C SER A 22 25.72 8.50 -26.28
N ASP A 23 26.00 9.75 -26.65
CA ASP A 23 27.10 10.57 -26.12
C ASP A 23 26.82 11.09 -24.70
N HIS A 24 25.61 10.85 -24.17
CA HIS A 24 25.24 11.23 -22.81
C HIS A 24 25.78 10.27 -21.75
N LYS A 25 26.35 10.83 -20.68
CA LYS A 25 26.68 10.11 -19.45
C LYS A 25 25.45 10.02 -18.54
N PHE A 26 25.17 8.85 -17.99
CA PHE A 26 24.04 8.67 -17.08
C PHE A 26 24.50 8.82 -15.64
N VAL A 27 23.74 9.56 -14.83
CA VAL A 27 23.96 9.64 -13.37
C VAL A 27 22.93 8.76 -12.69
N LYS A 28 23.42 7.77 -11.93
CA LYS A 28 22.59 6.94 -11.05
C LYS A 28 22.53 7.61 -9.69
N ILE A 29 21.32 7.83 -9.20
CA ILE A 29 21.06 8.34 -7.86
C ILE A 29 20.28 7.27 -7.10
N CYS A 30 20.84 6.79 -6.00
CA CYS A 30 20.22 5.84 -5.08
C CYS A 30 19.75 6.58 -3.83
N ILE A 31 18.47 6.48 -3.50
CA ILE A 31 17.91 7.07 -2.27
C ILE A 31 17.55 5.93 -1.33
N ASN A 32 18.33 5.78 -0.27
CA ASN A 32 18.17 4.76 0.76
C ASN A 32 17.15 5.23 1.80
N SER A 33 15.88 5.38 1.37
CA SER A 33 14.78 5.73 2.26
C SER A 33 14.02 4.49 2.72
N ASN A 34 13.81 4.35 4.02
CA ASN A 34 12.80 3.44 4.55
C ASN A 34 11.41 3.95 4.17
N ILE A 35 10.85 3.39 3.10
CA ILE A 35 9.48 3.70 2.68
C ILE A 35 8.54 2.93 3.61
N SER A 36 7.99 3.62 4.60
CA SER A 36 6.94 3.07 5.44
C SER A 36 5.60 3.19 4.70
N SER A 37 5.12 2.08 4.12
CA SER A 37 3.75 2.05 3.63
C SER A 37 2.80 1.80 4.81
N LEU A 38 2.04 2.82 5.21
CA LEU A 38 0.89 2.63 6.09
C LEU A 38 -0.17 1.84 5.32
N SER A 39 -0.31 0.56 5.67
CA SER A 39 -1.37 -0.28 5.12
C SER A 39 -2.37 -0.62 6.23
N PHE A 40 -3.61 -0.18 6.05
CA PHE A 40 -4.70 -0.61 6.92
C PHE A 40 -5.21 -1.97 6.44
N ALA A 41 -5.45 -2.88 7.39
CA ALA A 41 -6.10 -4.16 7.09
C ALA A 41 -7.49 -3.88 6.47
N ARG A 42 -7.70 -4.34 5.23
CA ARG A 42 -8.96 -4.15 4.52
C ARG A 42 -9.78 -5.42 4.57
N PHE A 43 -11.01 -5.37 5.06
CA PHE A 43 -11.89 -6.55 5.05
C PHE A 43 -12.46 -6.82 3.65
N LYS A 44 -12.61 -8.09 3.29
CA LYS A 44 -13.30 -8.52 2.07
C LYS A 44 -14.82 -8.47 2.28
N THR A 45 -15.44 -7.33 1.97
CA THR A 45 -16.89 -7.11 2.14
C THR A 45 -17.71 -7.49 0.91
N ALA A 46 -17.12 -7.42 -0.29
CA ALA A 46 -17.85 -7.59 -1.56
C ALA A 46 -18.49 -8.98 -1.77
N HIS A 47 -18.05 -10.03 -1.07
CA HIS A 47 -18.46 -11.42 -1.33
C HIS A 47 -19.41 -11.97 -0.24
N GLY A 48 -20.18 -11.11 0.42
CA GLY A 48 -21.14 -11.50 1.45
C GLY A 48 -20.59 -11.44 2.87
N GLY A 49 -21.32 -12.03 3.82
CA GLY A 49 -21.02 -11.94 5.26
C GLY A 49 -21.70 -10.77 5.96
N HIS A 50 -22.21 -9.78 5.23
CA HIS A 50 -22.94 -8.64 5.80
C HIS A 50 -24.12 -9.04 6.70
N CYS A 51 -24.98 -9.95 6.25
CA CYS A 51 -26.08 -10.44 7.08
C CYS A 51 -25.58 -11.14 8.36
N LYS A 52 -24.48 -11.91 8.27
CA LYS A 52 -23.87 -12.54 9.45
C LYS A 52 -23.31 -11.52 10.42
N PHE A 53 -22.62 -10.49 9.90
CA PHE A 53 -22.13 -9.37 10.69
C PHE A 53 -23.28 -8.63 11.39
N VAL A 54 -24.33 -8.27 10.66
CA VAL A 54 -25.48 -7.56 11.22
C VAL A 54 -26.12 -8.39 12.33
N ASN A 55 -26.35 -9.68 12.12
CA ASN A 55 -26.94 -10.55 13.14
C ASN A 55 -26.05 -10.68 14.38
N LEU A 56 -24.74 -10.87 14.18
CA LEU A 56 -23.77 -10.99 15.27
C LEU A 56 -23.55 -9.68 16.03
N PHE A 57 -23.56 -8.56 15.33
CA PHE A 57 -23.40 -7.25 15.97
C PHE A 57 -24.69 -6.86 16.71
N LYS A 58 -25.86 -7.16 16.13
CA LYS A 58 -27.16 -6.89 16.75
C LYS A 58 -27.33 -7.56 18.11
N SER A 59 -26.78 -8.77 18.31
CA SER A 59 -26.81 -9.42 19.62
C SER A 59 -25.97 -8.70 20.68
N LYS A 60 -24.96 -7.92 20.28
CA LYS A 60 -24.08 -7.14 21.16
C LYS A 60 -24.60 -5.73 21.45
N VAL A 61 -25.45 -5.18 20.58
CA VAL A 61 -26.00 -3.81 20.71
C VAL A 61 -26.64 -3.59 22.08
N GLN A 62 -27.40 -4.56 22.60
CA GLN A 62 -28.06 -4.40 23.89
C GLN A 62 -27.05 -4.28 25.05
N ALA A 63 -25.97 -5.07 25.02
CA ALA A 63 -24.91 -4.99 26.03
C ALA A 63 -24.17 -3.65 25.96
N LEU A 64 -23.86 -3.17 24.74
CA LEU A 64 -23.22 -1.86 24.55
C LEU A 64 -24.12 -0.71 25.05
N ARG A 65 -25.43 -0.81 24.81
CA ARG A 65 -26.40 0.18 25.30
C ARG A 65 -26.43 0.24 26.82
N ASN A 66 -26.37 -0.91 27.48
CA ASN A 66 -26.31 -0.99 28.94
C ASN A 66 -24.98 -0.42 29.48
N LEU A 67 -23.87 -0.62 28.76
CA LEU A 67 -22.57 -0.03 29.12
C LEU A 67 -22.63 1.50 29.15
N ILE A 68 -23.26 2.08 28.12
CA ILE A 68 -23.46 3.53 28.01
C ILE A 68 -24.34 4.05 29.14
N SER A 69 -25.45 3.36 29.47
CA SER A 69 -26.36 3.81 30.52
C SER A 69 -25.78 3.73 31.93
N ASN A 70 -24.82 2.82 32.16
CA ASN A 70 -24.24 2.60 33.47
C ASN A 70 -23.00 3.46 33.72
N SER A 71 -22.41 4.03 32.68
CA SER A 71 -21.23 4.89 32.78
C SER A 71 -21.60 6.22 33.42
N SER A 72 -21.05 6.52 34.59
CA SER A 72 -21.42 7.70 35.39
C SER A 72 -20.28 8.70 35.57
N ASN A 73 -19.05 8.29 35.30
CA ASN A 73 -17.85 9.15 35.38
C ASN A 73 -17.10 9.20 34.03
N GLU A 74 -16.20 10.17 33.90
CA GLU A 74 -15.43 10.42 32.67
C GLU A 74 -14.56 9.21 32.27
N GLU A 75 -13.97 8.53 33.24
CA GLU A 75 -13.08 7.40 33.01
C GLU A 75 -13.84 6.18 32.45
N GLU A 76 -15.01 5.86 33.03
CA GLU A 76 -15.94 4.86 32.54
C GLU A 76 -16.49 5.19 31.15
N LEU A 77 -16.76 6.46 30.86
CA LEU A 77 -17.19 6.90 29.54
C LEU A 77 -16.08 6.72 28.49
N ASN A 78 -14.83 7.02 28.84
CA ASN A 78 -13.68 6.79 27.97
C ASN A 78 -13.46 5.31 27.69
N GLU A 79 -13.53 4.45 28.71
CA GLU A 79 -13.40 3.00 28.55
C GLU A 79 -14.56 2.40 27.75
N THR A 80 -15.79 2.89 27.98
CA THR A 80 -16.97 2.50 27.21
C THR A 80 -16.81 2.88 25.74
N THR A 81 -16.31 4.09 25.46
CA THR A 81 -16.03 4.55 24.10
C THR A 81 -15.00 3.64 23.43
N ARG A 82 -13.92 3.30 24.13
CA ARG A 82 -12.88 2.39 23.63
C ARG A 82 -13.44 1.00 23.34
N THR A 83 -14.27 0.48 24.23
CA THR A 83 -14.93 -0.82 24.07
C THR A 83 -15.80 -0.85 22.82
N ILE A 84 -16.65 0.16 22.61
CA ILE A 84 -17.50 0.27 21.43
C ILE A 84 -16.66 0.35 20.14
N GLN A 85 -15.60 1.16 20.16
CA GLN A 85 -14.70 1.30 19.00
C GLN A 85 -13.99 0.00 18.66
N LEU A 86 -13.65 -0.84 19.64
CA LEU A 86 -13.01 -2.13 19.44
C LEU A 86 -13.99 -3.24 19.04
N GLU A 87 -15.24 -3.16 19.47
CA GLU A 87 -16.24 -4.20 19.21
C GLU A 87 -16.55 -4.35 17.72
N ILE A 88 -16.56 -3.23 16.98
CA ILE A 88 -16.77 -3.20 15.53
C ILE A 88 -15.67 -3.99 14.78
N PRO A 89 -14.37 -3.66 14.90
CA PRO A 89 -13.30 -4.40 14.22
C PRO A 89 -13.16 -5.84 14.71
N ILE A 90 -13.45 -6.14 15.98
CA ILE A 90 -13.46 -7.53 16.49
C ILE A 90 -14.53 -8.35 15.77
N THR A 91 -15.76 -7.83 15.70
CA THR A 91 -16.88 -8.48 15.02
C THR A 91 -16.61 -8.61 13.52
N CYS A 92 -15.98 -7.61 12.91
CA CYS A 92 -15.53 -7.68 11.52
C CYS A 92 -14.48 -8.78 11.28
N LYS A 93 -13.51 -8.97 12.18
CA LYS A 93 -12.50 -10.03 12.07
C LYS A 93 -13.11 -11.44 12.17
N GLN A 94 -14.19 -11.60 12.92
CA GLN A 94 -14.92 -12.86 13.05
C GLN A 94 -15.68 -13.24 11.77
N VAL A 95 -16.14 -12.24 11.01
CA VAL A 95 -17.02 -12.46 9.86
C VAL A 95 -16.29 -12.37 8.53
N TYR A 96 -15.40 -11.39 8.38
CA TYR A 96 -14.76 -11.08 7.10
C TYR A 96 -13.32 -11.55 7.05
N LYS A 97 -12.91 -12.04 5.88
CA LYS A 97 -11.49 -12.32 5.60
C LYS A 97 -10.73 -11.01 5.39
N ILE A 98 -9.51 -10.92 5.90
CA ILE A 98 -8.63 -9.77 5.64
C ILE A 98 -8.05 -9.89 4.22
N LYS A 99 -8.18 -8.83 3.44
CA LYS A 99 -7.51 -8.65 2.15
C LYS A 99 -6.06 -8.27 2.44
N ARG A 100 -5.13 -9.11 2.01
CA ARG A 100 -3.71 -8.77 1.99
C ARG A 100 -3.51 -7.67 0.96
N ASN A 101 -2.94 -6.54 1.40
CA ASN A 101 -2.37 -5.59 0.47
C ASN A 101 -0.98 -6.12 0.11
N PRO A 102 -0.68 -6.40 -1.17
CA PRO A 102 0.70 -6.64 -1.54
C PRO A 102 1.48 -5.37 -1.19
N LEU A 103 2.45 -5.48 -0.30
CA LEU A 103 3.47 -4.46 -0.17
C LEU A 103 4.09 -4.36 -1.56
N ILE A 104 4.04 -3.19 -2.19
CA ILE A 104 4.81 -2.95 -3.40
C ILE A 104 6.24 -2.79 -2.89
N PRO A 105 7.11 -3.82 -3.01
CA PRO A 105 8.41 -3.80 -2.36
C PRO A 105 9.37 -2.83 -3.06
N ASN A 106 9.01 -2.35 -4.25
CA ASN A 106 9.86 -1.54 -5.09
C ASN A 106 9.05 -0.37 -5.67
N VAL A 107 9.46 0.86 -5.36
CA VAL A 107 8.84 2.06 -5.95
C VAL A 107 9.16 2.06 -7.43
N THR A 108 8.18 1.69 -8.26
CA THR A 108 8.34 1.80 -9.70
C THR A 108 8.15 3.25 -10.10
N TRP A 109 9.24 3.92 -10.45
CA TRP A 109 9.25 5.23 -11.13
C TRP A 109 8.60 5.20 -12.53
N TRP A 110 8.23 4.00 -13.00
CA TRP A 110 7.45 3.78 -14.21
C TRP A 110 6.00 4.22 -13.99
N ASN A 111 5.65 5.39 -14.52
CA ASN A 111 4.25 5.72 -14.74
C ASN A 111 3.68 4.89 -15.90
N ARG A 112 2.34 4.85 -16.02
CA ARG A 112 1.64 4.05 -17.03
C ARG A 112 2.13 4.33 -18.46
N VAL A 113 2.44 5.59 -18.77
CA VAL A 113 2.91 6.01 -20.10
C VAL A 113 4.29 5.45 -20.40
N LEU A 114 5.23 5.56 -19.46
CA LEU A 114 6.58 5.03 -19.60
C LEU A 114 6.56 3.49 -19.70
N GLN A 115 5.64 2.84 -18.99
CA GLN A 115 5.48 1.39 -19.04
C GLN A 115 4.95 0.92 -20.40
N ILE A 116 4.03 1.68 -21.01
CA ILE A 116 3.57 1.45 -22.39
C ILE A 116 4.74 1.64 -23.37
N LYS A 117 5.47 2.74 -23.27
CA LYS A 117 6.64 3.00 -24.15
C LYS A 117 7.70 1.91 -24.06
N LYS A 118 7.98 1.39 -22.86
CA LYS A 118 8.87 0.25 -22.67
C LYS A 118 8.38 -1.02 -23.38
N GLN A 119 7.07 -1.29 -23.36
CA GLN A 119 6.48 -2.44 -24.08
C GLN A 119 6.58 -2.27 -25.60
N GLU A 120 6.34 -1.07 -26.11
CA GLU A 120 6.50 -0.73 -27.54
C GLU A 120 7.94 -0.98 -28.00
N LEU A 121 8.93 -0.46 -27.27
CA LEU A 121 10.35 -0.67 -27.59
C LEU A 121 10.75 -2.16 -27.56
N LYS A 122 10.24 -2.94 -26.59
CA LYS A 122 10.45 -4.39 -26.55
C LYS A 122 9.81 -5.11 -27.73
N ALA A 123 8.66 -4.65 -28.22
CA ALA A 123 8.03 -5.19 -29.41
C ALA A 123 8.88 -4.93 -30.66
N LEU A 124 9.35 -3.69 -30.83
CA LEU A 124 10.26 -3.31 -31.93
C LEU A 124 11.55 -4.13 -31.92
N ALA A 125 12.19 -4.28 -30.76
CA ALA A 125 13.40 -5.09 -30.63
C ALA A 125 13.19 -6.55 -31.04
N ARG A 126 12.03 -7.15 -30.69
CA ARG A 126 11.67 -8.51 -31.12
C ARG A 126 11.47 -8.61 -32.63
N CYS A 127 10.83 -7.61 -33.24
CA CYS A 127 10.67 -7.56 -34.70
C CYS A 127 12.02 -7.48 -35.41
N LEU A 128 12.93 -6.64 -34.92
CA LEU A 128 14.27 -6.48 -35.48
C LEU A 128 15.11 -7.76 -35.35
N GLN A 129 15.02 -8.48 -34.23
CA GLN A 129 15.69 -9.76 -34.06
C GLN A 129 15.16 -10.83 -35.01
N LYS A 130 13.84 -10.83 -35.27
CA LYS A 130 13.22 -11.77 -36.20
C LYS A 130 13.66 -11.52 -37.66
N SER A 131 13.75 -10.27 -38.09
CA SER A 131 14.23 -9.91 -39.43
C SER A 131 15.74 -10.15 -39.63
N ARG A 132 16.50 -10.40 -38.55
CA ARG A 132 17.96 -10.62 -38.58
C ARG A 132 18.35 -12.10 -38.56
N GLY A 133 17.39 -13.02 -38.38
CA GLY A 133 17.59 -14.46 -38.36
C GLY A 133 17.09 -15.17 -39.62
N GLU A 134 16.88 -14.42 -40.72
CA GLU A 134 16.43 -14.91 -42.03
C GLU A 134 17.56 -14.96 -43.08
N ASP A 135 18.83 -14.95 -42.65
CA ASP A 135 20.01 -15.26 -43.48
C ASP A 135 20.64 -16.62 -43.08
#